data_AF-A0A8T2RCI5-F1
#
_entry.id   AF-A0A8T2RCI5-F1
#
_cell.length_a   1.000
_cell.length_b   1.000
_cell.length_c   1.000
_cell.angle_alpha   90.00
_cell.angle_beta   90.00
_cell.angle_gamma   90.00
#
_symmetry.space_group_name_H-M   'P 1'
#
loop_
_entity.id
_entity.type
_entity.pdbx_description
1 polymer ?
#
loop_
_entity_poly.entity_id
_entity_poly.type
_entity_poly.pdbx_seq_one_letter_code
_entity_poly.pdbx_strand_id
1 'polypeptide(L)'
;MSFSGSDVPSFDIQDSIDKSYPVSLEILIYIGFLVAYAVKLPIIPFHTWLPDTHGEAHYSTCMLLAGVLLKMGGYGLIRINLELLTHAHFFLGSGLMLFGAIQIAYASFISMSQRNLKKRIAYSSISHMGFVTIGIGSLTDS
;
A
#
# COMPACT_ATOMS: atom_id res chain seq x y z
N MET A 1 -20.28 -8.84 -15.22
CA MET A 1 -20.23 -9.72 -14.03
C MET A 1 -20.68 -8.90 -12.84
N SER A 2 -21.93 -9.08 -12.39
CA SER A 2 -22.46 -8.45 -11.17
C SER A 2 -22.16 -9.39 -10.00
N PHE A 3 -21.28 -9.00 -9.07
CA PHE A 3 -20.87 -9.83 -7.93
C PHE A 3 -21.72 -9.55 -6.67
N SER A 4 -23.04 -9.51 -6.86
CA SER A 4 -24.16 -9.60 -5.89
C SER A 4 -25.08 -8.38 -5.87
N GLY A 5 -26.38 -8.62 -6.05
CA GLY A 5 -27.47 -7.78 -5.55
C GLY A 5 -28.15 -6.77 -6.48
N SER A 6 -27.60 -6.42 -7.65
CA SER A 6 -28.30 -5.52 -8.60
C SER A 6 -28.20 -5.99 -10.05
N ASP A 7 -29.33 -5.91 -10.76
CA ASP A 7 -29.51 -6.33 -12.16
C ASP A 7 -28.71 -5.49 -13.18
N VAL A 8 -28.11 -4.38 -12.74
CA VAL A 8 -27.26 -3.52 -13.56
C VAL A 8 -25.80 -3.70 -13.17
N PRO A 9 -24.94 -4.23 -14.07
CA PRO A 9 -23.49 -4.25 -13.82
C PRO A 9 -22.95 -2.82 -13.82
N SER A 10 -22.37 -2.41 -12.68
CA SER A 10 -21.72 -1.11 -12.51
C SER A 10 -20.29 -1.30 -11.99
N PHE A 11 -19.40 -0.41 -12.42
CA PHE A 11 -18.02 -0.29 -11.94
C PHE A 11 -17.80 1.00 -11.13
N ASP A 12 -18.88 1.71 -10.79
CA ASP A 12 -18.77 2.84 -9.88
C ASP A 12 -18.37 2.33 -8.48
N ILE A 13 -17.47 3.07 -7.84
CA ILE A 13 -17.00 2.78 -6.48
C ILE A 13 -18.15 3.02 -5.50
N GLN A 14 -18.98 4.04 -5.71
CA GLN A 14 -20.12 4.34 -4.84
C GLN A 14 -21.12 3.17 -4.81
N ASP A 15 -21.53 2.69 -5.98
CA ASP A 15 -22.40 1.51 -6.10
C ASP A 15 -21.79 0.24 -5.49
N SER A 16 -20.46 0.18 -5.39
CA SER A 16 -19.75 -0.96 -4.82
C SER A 16 -19.69 -0.92 -3.30
N ILE A 17 -19.68 0.27 -2.69
CA ILE A 17 -19.68 0.48 -1.23
C ILE A 17 -21.02 0.07 -0.61
N ASP A 18 -22.13 0.35 -1.29
CA ASP A 18 -23.47 0.05 -0.79
C ASP A 18 -23.83 -1.44 -0.87
N LYS A 19 -22.98 -2.25 -1.52
CA LYS A 19 -23.20 -3.69 -1.69
C LYS A 19 -22.60 -4.48 -0.54
N SER A 20 -23.37 -5.42 -0.02
CA SER A 20 -22.88 -6.39 0.97
C SER A 20 -22.26 -7.59 0.26
N TYR A 21 -21.01 -7.89 0.61
CA TYR A 21 -20.27 -9.04 0.11
C TYR A 21 -20.07 -10.07 1.23
N PRO A 22 -19.99 -11.37 0.92
CA PRO A 22 -19.57 -12.35 1.90
C PRO A 22 -18.11 -12.09 2.31
N VAL A 23 -17.82 -12.15 3.60
CA VAL A 23 -16.49 -11.83 4.19
C VAL A 23 -15.34 -12.58 3.52
N SER A 24 -15.55 -13.83 3.12
CA SER A 24 -14.52 -14.63 2.41
C SER A 24 -14.13 -14.02 1.05
N LEU A 25 -15.10 -13.45 0.34
CA LEU A 25 -14.87 -12.76 -0.93
C LEU A 25 -14.20 -11.40 -0.70
N GLU A 26 -14.59 -10.66 0.34
CA GLU A 26 -13.90 -9.42 0.71
C GLU A 26 -12.42 -9.66 1.02
N ILE A 27 -12.11 -10.70 1.80
CA ILE A 27 -10.71 -11.05 2.13
C ILE A 27 -9.91 -11.37 0.87
N LEU A 28 -10.48 -12.14 -0.06
CA LEU A 28 -9.81 -12.48 -1.31
C LEU A 28 -9.51 -11.23 -2.16
N ILE A 29 -10.51 -10.36 -2.32
CA ILE A 29 -10.36 -9.11 -3.07
C ILE A 29 -9.36 -8.17 -2.37
N TYR A 30 -9.43 -8.10 -1.04
CA TYR A 30 -8.53 -7.30 -0.22
C TYR A 30 -7.07 -7.71 -0.44
N ILE A 31 -6.78 -9.01 -0.40
CA ILE A 31 -5.41 -9.52 -0.63
C ILE A 31 -4.95 -9.20 -2.06
N GLY A 32 -5.82 -9.34 -3.06
CA GLY A 32 -5.50 -9.01 -4.45
C GLY A 32 -5.09 -7.54 -4.62
N PHE A 33 -5.89 -6.61 -4.09
CA PHE A 33 -5.55 -5.19 -4.11
C PHE A 33 -4.36 -4.86 -3.22
N LEU A 34 -4.24 -5.52 -2.07
CA LEU A 34 -3.10 -5.33 -1.17
C LEU A 34 -1.78 -5.64 -1.88
N VAL A 35 -1.70 -6.74 -2.64
CA VAL A 35 -0.49 -7.07 -3.40
C VAL A 35 -0.19 -6.00 -4.46
N ALA A 36 -1.21 -5.56 -5.21
CA ALA A 36 -1.05 -4.52 -6.22
C ALA A 36 -0.55 -3.19 -5.62
N TYR A 37 -1.10 -2.78 -4.47
CA TYR A 37 -0.69 -1.56 -3.78
C TYR A 37 0.61 -1.73 -3.01
N ALA A 38 0.93 -2.91 -2.50
CA ALA A 38 2.19 -3.22 -1.83
C ALA A 38 3.39 -3.00 -2.76
N VAL A 39 3.28 -3.36 -4.04
CA VAL A 39 4.30 -3.04 -5.05
C VAL A 39 4.50 -1.52 -5.17
N LYS A 40 3.42 -0.75 -5.11
CA LYS A 40 3.47 0.71 -5.32
C LYS A 40 3.86 1.50 -4.06
N LEU A 41 3.45 1.03 -2.87
CA LEU A 41 3.77 1.59 -1.54
C LEU A 41 5.03 0.96 -0.91
N PRO A 42 5.99 0.57 -1.75
CA PRO A 42 7.04 -0.44 -1.50
C PRO A 42 6.97 -1.21 -0.17
N ILE A 43 5.89 -1.98 0.05
CA ILE A 43 5.76 -2.84 1.24
C ILE A 43 6.62 -4.09 1.04
N ILE A 44 7.35 -4.51 2.08
CA ILE A 44 8.16 -5.74 2.02
C ILE A 44 7.28 -6.94 1.63
N PRO A 45 7.68 -7.78 0.65
CA PRO A 45 8.99 -7.84 -0.03
C PRO A 45 9.08 -7.05 -1.36
N PHE A 46 8.06 -6.29 -1.74
CA PHE A 46 7.89 -5.67 -3.06
C PHE A 46 8.51 -4.27 -3.19
N HIS A 47 9.68 -4.05 -2.60
CA HIS A 47 10.34 -2.74 -2.53
C HIS A 47 11.60 -2.61 -3.39
N THR A 48 12.13 -3.72 -3.93
CA THR A 48 13.46 -3.78 -4.57
C THR A 48 13.58 -2.93 -5.83
N TRP A 49 12.48 -2.70 -6.54
CA TRP A 49 12.46 -1.87 -7.74
C TRP A 49 12.76 -0.39 -7.44
N LEU A 50 12.46 0.10 -6.24
CA LEU A 50 12.54 1.52 -5.93
C LEU A 50 13.98 2.03 -5.79
N PRO A 51 14.88 1.39 -5.01
CA PRO A 51 16.28 1.82 -4.92
C PRO A 51 17.01 1.77 -6.25
N ASP A 52 16.70 0.79 -7.10
CA ASP A 52 17.31 0.66 -8.42
C ASP A 52 16.83 1.77 -9.35
N THR A 53 15.52 2.02 -9.40
CA THR A 53 14.94 3.13 -10.17
C THR A 53 15.53 4.48 -9.74
N HIS A 54 15.64 4.73 -8.43
CA HIS A 54 16.25 5.97 -7.92
C HIS A 54 17.75 6.09 -8.24
N GLY A 55 18.47 4.96 -8.32
CA GLY A 55 19.89 4.96 -8.67
C GLY A 55 20.14 5.45 -10.10
N GLU A 56 19.31 5.01 -11.04
CA GLU A 56 19.52 5.17 -12.47
C GLU A 56 18.75 6.35 -13.06
N ALA A 57 17.58 6.69 -12.52
CA ALA A 57 16.73 7.72 -13.10
C ALA A 57 17.27 9.15 -12.91
N HIS A 58 16.84 10.01 -13.81
CA HIS A 58 17.07 11.45 -13.75
C HIS A 58 16.33 12.08 -12.56
N TYR A 59 16.85 13.19 -12.02
CA TYR A 59 16.33 13.80 -10.80
C TYR A 59 14.84 14.20 -10.90
N SER A 60 14.41 14.74 -12.04
CA SER A 60 13.00 15.09 -12.28
C SER A 60 12.06 13.88 -12.21
N THR A 61 12.49 12.74 -12.75
CA THR A 61 11.74 11.48 -12.70
C THR A 61 11.67 10.94 -11.28
N CYS A 62 12.77 10.99 -10.53
CA CYS A 62 12.81 10.60 -9.12
C CYS A 62 11.87 11.46 -8.26
N MET A 63 11.74 12.76 -8.56
CA MET A 63 10.81 13.65 -7.85
C MET A 63 9.35 13.26 -8.08
N LEU A 64 8.95 12.94 -9.31
CA LEU A 64 7.58 12.46 -9.59
C LEU A 64 7.32 11.09 -8.98
N LEU A 65 8.31 10.19 -9.04
CA LEU A 65 8.22 8.86 -8.47
C LEU A 65 7.99 8.94 -6.96
N ALA A 66 8.91 9.57 -6.24
CA ALA A 66 8.82 9.76 -4.80
C ALA A 66 7.60 10.59 -4.42
N GLY A 67 7.31 11.68 -5.14
CA GLY A 67 6.29 12.67 -4.82
C GLY A 67 4.85 12.23 -5.05
N VAL A 68 4.59 11.47 -6.12
CA VAL A 68 3.23 11.11 -6.54
C VAL A 68 3.03 9.61 -6.56
N LEU A 69 3.87 8.86 -7.27
CA LEU A 69 3.59 7.45 -7.57
C LEU A 69 3.51 6.59 -6.30
N LEU A 70 4.36 6.82 -5.31
CA LEU A 70 4.30 6.11 -4.03
C LEU A 70 3.01 6.44 -3.25
N LYS A 71 2.56 7.70 -3.32
CA LYS A 71 1.34 8.16 -2.63
C LYS A 71 0.09 7.50 -3.23
N MET A 72 0.09 7.21 -4.53
CA MET A 72 -1.01 6.52 -5.18
C MET A 72 -1.24 5.11 -4.62
N GLY A 73 -0.20 4.43 -4.14
CA GLY A 73 -0.36 3.14 -3.44
C GLY A 73 -1.11 3.29 -2.12
N GLY A 74 -0.76 4.31 -1.33
CA GLY A 74 -1.41 4.59 -0.05
C GLY A 74 -2.84 5.07 -0.22
N TYR A 75 -3.07 5.94 -1.21
CA TYR A 75 -4.42 6.35 -1.59
C TYR A 75 -5.30 5.16 -1.98
N GLY A 76 -4.77 4.20 -2.75
CA GLY A 76 -5.48 2.97 -3.11
C GLY A 76 -5.83 2.11 -1.89
N LEU A 77 -4.88 1.94 -0.96
CA LEU A 77 -5.13 1.21 0.28
C LEU A 77 -6.21 1.87 1.14
N ILE A 78 -6.24 3.20 1.23
CA ILE A 78 -7.27 3.90 1.99
C ILE A 78 -8.63 3.75 1.29
N ARG A 79 -8.72 4.09 0.01
CA ARG A 79 -10.00 4.14 -0.71
C ARG A 79 -10.63 2.78 -0.99
N ILE A 80 -9.82 1.76 -1.27
CA ILE A 80 -10.31 0.44 -1.68
C ILE A 80 -10.21 -0.55 -0.51
N ASN A 81 -9.04 -0.67 0.11
CA ASN A 81 -8.87 -1.68 1.14
C ASN A 81 -9.55 -1.27 2.45
N LEU A 82 -9.42 -0.02 2.89
CA LEU A 82 -9.99 0.45 4.15
C LEU A 82 -11.46 0.86 4.02
N GLU A 83 -11.80 1.72 3.05
CA GLU A 83 -13.16 2.27 2.92
C GLU A 83 -14.17 1.29 2.28
N LEU A 84 -13.79 0.54 1.24
CA LEU A 84 -14.69 -0.38 0.54
C LEU A 84 -14.75 -1.79 1.18
N LEU A 85 -13.63 -2.29 1.73
CA LEU A 85 -13.50 -3.67 2.24
C LEU A 85 -13.30 -3.68 3.76
N THR A 86 -14.20 -3.00 4.49
CA THR A 86 -14.06 -2.70 5.92
C THR A 86 -13.93 -3.94 6.80
N HIS A 87 -14.72 -5.00 6.56
CA HIS A 87 -14.64 -6.22 7.38
C HIS A 87 -13.30 -6.95 7.17
N ALA A 88 -12.86 -7.09 5.92
CA ALA A 88 -11.55 -7.67 5.62
C ALA A 88 -10.40 -6.83 6.21
N HIS A 89 -10.51 -5.50 6.16
CA HIS A 89 -9.55 -4.59 6.74
C HIS A 89 -9.42 -4.77 8.26
N PHE A 90 -10.54 -4.94 8.97
CA PHE A 90 -10.53 -5.20 10.42
C PHE A 90 -9.70 -6.44 10.78
N PHE A 91 -9.82 -7.52 10.01
CA PHE A 91 -9.05 -8.74 10.24
C PHE A 91 -7.56 -8.60 9.86
N LEU A 92 -7.25 -7.91 8.77
CA LEU A 92 -5.90 -7.85 8.18
C LEU A 92 -5.08 -6.62 8.60
N GLY A 93 -5.70 -5.61 9.21
CA GLY A 93 -5.07 -4.34 9.60
C GLY A 93 -3.91 -4.51 10.58
N SER A 94 -4.07 -5.37 11.59
CA SER A 94 -2.99 -5.71 12.52
C SER A 94 -1.76 -6.31 11.83
N GLY A 95 -1.99 -7.12 10.78
CA GLY A 95 -0.93 -7.65 9.93
C GLY A 95 -0.18 -6.54 9.18
N LEU A 96 -0.89 -5.55 8.65
CA LEU A 96 -0.26 -4.39 7.99
C LEU A 96 0.62 -3.59 8.95
N MET A 97 0.17 -3.41 10.19
CA MET A 97 0.98 -2.75 11.21
C MET A 97 2.29 -3.51 11.49
N LEU A 98 2.22 -4.84 11.60
CA LEU A 98 3.40 -5.68 11.78
C LEU A 98 4.37 -5.57 10.59
N PHE A 99 3.86 -5.66 9.35
CA PHE A 99 4.68 -5.49 8.15
C PHE A 99 5.31 -4.09 8.07
N GLY A 100 4.56 -3.05 8.41
CA GLY A 100 5.07 -1.68 8.46
C GLY A 100 6.18 -1.49 9.49
N ALA A 101 6.05 -2.09 10.68
CA ALA A 101 7.09 -2.05 11.72
C ALA A 101 8.38 -2.77 11.27
N ILE A 102 8.23 -3.96 10.69
CA ILE A 102 9.36 -4.71 10.11
C ILE A 102 10.02 -3.90 9.00
N GLN A 103 9.23 -3.25 8.14
CA GLN A 103 9.70 -2.42 7.05
C GLN A 103 10.53 -1.22 7.52
N ILE A 104 10.09 -0.51 8.56
CA ILE A 104 10.85 0.59 9.16
C ILE A 104 12.23 0.11 9.60
N ALA A 105 12.28 -0.97 10.38
CA ALA A 105 13.54 -1.50 10.89
C ALA A 105 14.47 -1.93 9.75
N TYR A 106 13.96 -2.80 8.86
CA TYR A 106 14.70 -3.36 7.73
C TYR A 106 15.27 -2.28 6.79
N ALA A 107 14.43 -1.34 6.35
CA ALA A 107 14.85 -0.31 5.41
C ALA A 107 15.85 0.67 6.04
N SER A 108 15.71 0.95 7.34
CA SER A 108 16.65 1.82 8.07
C SER A 108 18.04 1.19 8.16
N PHE A 109 18.14 -0.10 8.51
CA PHE A 109 19.44 -0.79 8.55
C PHE A 109 20.11 -0.85 7.17
N ILE A 110 19.35 -1.14 6.11
CA ILE A 110 19.92 -1.19 4.76
C ILE A 110 20.33 0.20 4.28
N SER A 111 19.55 1.24 4.56
CA SER A 111 19.89 2.62 4.24
C SER A 111 21.27 3.01 4.77
N MET A 112 21.57 2.67 6.03
CA MET A 112 22.87 2.94 6.65
C MET A 112 24.03 2.20 5.95
N SER A 113 23.78 0.99 5.45
CA SER A 113 24.77 0.18 4.72
C SER A 113 25.04 0.68 3.28
N GLN A 114 24.11 1.42 2.68
CA GLN A 114 24.26 1.91 1.31
C GLN A 114 25.39 2.93 1.17
N ARG A 115 26.29 2.71 0.20
CA ARG A 115 27.34 3.68 -0.19
C ARG A 115 26.86 4.73 -1.18
N ASN A 116 25.88 4.39 -2.03
CA ASN A 116 25.32 5.31 -3.02
C ASN A 116 24.26 6.21 -2.36
N LEU A 117 24.44 7.54 -2.47
CA LEU A 117 23.54 8.51 -1.86
C LEU A 117 22.09 8.40 -2.37
N LYS A 118 21.89 8.20 -3.68
CA LYS A 118 20.53 8.06 -4.25
C LYS A 118 19.83 6.82 -3.70
N LYS A 119 20.53 5.69 -3.61
CA LYS A 119 19.97 4.46 -3.02
C LYS A 119 19.70 4.61 -1.53
N ARG A 120 20.57 5.32 -0.79
CA ARG A 120 20.35 5.65 0.64
C ARG A 120 19.05 6.45 0.84
N ILE A 121 18.82 7.47 0.02
CA ILE A 121 17.59 8.28 0.06
C ILE A 121 16.35 7.44 -0.29
N ALA A 122 16.48 6.51 -1.25
CA ALA A 122 15.39 5.61 -1.61
C ALA A 122 15.00 4.67 -0.44
N TYR A 123 15.98 4.05 0.24
CA TYR A 123 15.70 3.22 1.41
C TYR A 123 15.15 4.02 2.59
N SER A 124 15.58 5.28 2.78
CA SER A 124 14.95 6.18 3.75
C SER A 124 13.46 6.38 3.43
N SER A 125 13.12 6.59 2.16
CA SER A 125 11.72 6.73 1.71
C SER A 125 10.90 5.47 1.96
N ILE A 126 11.47 4.27 1.76
CA ILE A 126 10.82 2.99 2.08
C ILE A 126 10.53 2.88 3.58
N SER A 127 11.46 3.30 4.43
CA SER A 127 11.26 3.35 5.89
C SER A 127 10.11 4.29 6.26
N HIS A 128 10.07 5.48 5.68
CA HIS A 128 8.97 6.44 5.89
C HIS A 128 7.60 5.90 5.45
N MET A 129 7.52 5.15 4.34
CA MET A 129 6.25 4.52 3.91
C MET A 129 5.79 3.40 4.87
N GLY A 130 6.70 2.81 5.65
CA GLY A 130 6.34 1.89 6.72
C GLY A 130 5.45 2.54 7.78
N PHE A 131 5.69 3.80 8.13
CA PHE A 131 4.80 4.56 9.03
C PHE A 131 3.42 4.78 8.44
N VAL A 132 3.34 5.06 7.12
CA VAL A 132 2.06 5.20 6.42
C VAL A 132 1.28 3.88 6.47
N THR A 133 1.97 2.75 6.27
CA THR A 133 1.37 1.41 6.35
C THR A 133 0.82 1.11 7.75
N ILE A 134 1.56 1.46 8.80
CA ILE A 134 1.08 1.35 10.19
C ILE A 134 -0.13 2.23 10.42
N GLY A 135 -0.09 3.49 9.95
CA GLY A 135 -1.20 4.44 10.09
C GLY A 135 -2.47 3.93 9.43
N ILE A 136 -2.38 3.33 8.24
CA ILE A 136 -3.52 2.73 7.54
C ILE A 136 -4.05 1.50 8.28
N GLY A 137 -3.17 0.66 8.84
CA GLY A 137 -3.60 -0.52 9.60
C GLY A 137 -4.13 -0.22 11.01
N SER A 138 -3.92 1.01 11.51
CA SER A 138 -4.38 1.45 12.83
C SER A 138 -5.83 1.90 12.77
N LEU A 139 -6.72 1.08 13.34
CA LEU A 139 -8.09 1.48 13.62
C LEU A 139 -8.12 2.30 14.91
N THR A 140 -7.82 3.59 14.78
CA THR A 140 -7.96 4.52 15.90
C THR A 140 -9.41 5.00 15.93
N ASP A 141 -10.19 4.53 16.90
CA ASP A 141 -11.49 5.12 17.21
C ASP A 141 -11.27 6.55 17.72
N SER A 142 -11.77 7.54 16.99
CA SER A 142 -11.83 8.94 17.40
C SER A 142 -13.13 9.25 18.12
#